data_AF-A0A938D1L6-F1
#
_entry.id   AF-A0A938D1L6-F1
#
_cell.length_a   1.000
_cell.length_b   1.000
_cell.length_c   1.000
_cell.angle_alpha   90.00
_cell.angle_beta   90.00
_cell.angle_gamma   90.00
#
_symmetry.space_group_name_H-M   'P 1'
#
loop_
_entity.id
_entity.type
_entity.pdbx_description
1 polymer ?
#
loop_
_entity_poly.entity_id
_entity_poly.type
_entity_poly.pdbx_seq_one_letter_code
_entity_poly.pdbx_strand_id
1 'polypeptide(L)'
;MSQWMYETGEYLENNPGWHSADAPFKAGWVEAILSCNAVSPGKLVEVSCGAGEILVELAKRYPEPGSRAMTSRPSPSRSRSPRRPKG
;
A
#
# COMPACT_ATOMS: atom_id res chain seq x y z
N MET A 1 -9.69 21.85 -13.10
CA MET A 1 -8.42 21.34 -12.56
C MET A 1 -7.94 20.25 -13.48
N SER A 2 -6.84 20.47 -14.20
CA SER A 2 -6.33 19.63 -15.29
C SER A 2 -5.68 18.35 -14.74
N GLN A 3 -6.14 17.18 -15.20
CA GLN A 3 -5.71 15.84 -14.75
C GLN A 3 -4.21 15.54 -14.99
N TRP A 4 -3.54 16.32 -15.83
CA TRP A 4 -2.17 16.12 -16.30
C TRP A 4 -1.10 15.97 -15.20
N MET A 5 -1.24 16.64 -14.05
CA MET A 5 -0.23 16.62 -12.99
C MET A 5 -0.03 15.23 -12.34
N TYR A 6 -1.07 14.38 -12.34
CA TYR A 6 -0.99 13.02 -11.82
C TYR A 6 -0.50 12.01 -12.86
N GLU A 7 -0.44 12.41 -14.14
CA GLU A 7 -0.05 11.56 -15.26
C GLU A 7 1.44 11.70 -15.60
N THR A 8 2.00 12.91 -15.48
CA THR A 8 3.39 13.22 -15.85
C THR A 8 4.40 12.88 -14.75
N GLY A 9 3.95 12.59 -13.53
CA GLY A 9 4.83 12.32 -12.38
C GLY A 9 5.45 13.56 -11.74
N GLU A 10 5.35 14.73 -12.39
CA GLU A 10 5.84 16.03 -11.91
C GLU A 10 5.32 16.38 -10.51
N TYR A 11 4.08 16.00 -10.20
CA TYR A 11 3.51 16.20 -8.86
C TYR A 11 4.24 15.37 -7.79
N LEU A 12 4.63 14.13 -8.11
CA LEU A 12 5.37 13.27 -7.20
C LEU A 12 6.82 13.71 -7.05
N GLU A 13 7.46 14.20 -8.11
CA GLU A 13 8.80 14.76 -8.07
C GLU A 13 8.88 15.98 -7.12
N ASN A 14 7.87 16.84 -7.18
CA ASN A 14 7.76 18.00 -6.29
C ASN A 14 7.28 17.64 -4.88
N ASN A 15 6.69 16.46 -4.68
CA ASN A 15 6.14 16.01 -3.39
C ASN A 15 6.52 14.54 -3.10
N PRO A 16 7.81 14.23 -2.89
CA PRO A 16 8.34 12.86 -2.87
C PRO A 16 7.80 11.96 -1.73
N GLY A 17 7.08 12.53 -0.76
CA GLY A 17 6.46 11.81 0.36
C GLY A 17 4.93 11.81 0.38
N TRP A 18 4.26 12.43 -0.61
CA TRP A 18 2.82 12.73 -0.57
C TRP A 18 1.92 11.52 -0.28
N HIS A 19 2.26 10.34 -0.80
CA HIS A 19 1.47 9.12 -0.59
C HIS A 19 1.98 8.19 0.51
N SER A 20 3.23 8.37 0.95
CA SER A 20 3.94 7.41 1.81
C SER A 20 4.17 7.93 3.23
N ALA A 21 4.38 9.23 3.42
CA ALA A 21 4.75 9.81 4.70
C ALA A 21 3.67 9.60 5.78
N ASP A 22 2.39 9.70 5.40
CA ASP A 22 1.27 9.50 6.32
C ASP A 22 0.89 8.03 6.51
N ALA A 23 1.46 7.12 5.72
CA ALA A 23 1.03 5.72 5.70
C ALA A 23 1.13 5.05 7.08
N PRO A 24 2.20 5.25 7.89
CA PRO A 24 2.28 4.67 9.23
C PRO A 24 1.19 5.18 10.17
N PHE A 25 0.86 6.48 10.11
CA PHE A 25 -0.19 7.09 10.92
C PHE A 25 -1.57 6.56 10.52
N LYS A 26 -1.87 6.50 9.22
CA LYS A 26 -3.14 5.97 8.70
C LYS A 26 -3.30 4.47 8.98
N ALA A 27 -2.22 3.70 8.86
CA ALA A 27 -2.23 2.28 9.23
C ALA A 27 -2.53 2.07 10.72
N GLY A 28 -2.03 2.92 11.60
CA GLY A 28 -2.34 2.88 13.04
C GLY A 28 -3.84 3.07 13.33
N TRP A 29 -4.52 3.95 12.60
CA TRP A 29 -5.98 4.10 12.74
C TRP A 29 -6.76 2.87 12.27
N VAL A 30 -6.33 2.24 11.18
CA VAL A 30 -6.95 0.99 10.71
C VAL A 30 -6.77 -0.12 11.74
N GLU A 31 -5.57 -0.28 12.28
CA GLU A 31 -5.28 -1.21 13.38
C GLU A 31 -6.17 -0.93 14.60
N ALA A 32 -6.27 0.33 15.05
CA ALA A 32 -7.09 0.70 16.18
C ALA A 32 -8.57 0.32 15.96
N ILE A 33 -9.12 0.57 14.77
CA ILE A 33 -10.49 0.19 14.43
C ILE A 33 -10.65 -1.34 14.47
N LEU A 34 -9.72 -2.10 13.88
CA LEU A 34 -9.77 -3.57 13.89
C LEU A 34 -9.71 -4.11 15.32
N SER A 35 -8.81 -3.60 16.14
CA SER A 35 -8.67 -3.98 17.56
C SER A 35 -9.91 -3.63 18.37
N CYS A 36 -10.48 -2.44 18.22
CA CYS A 36 -11.70 -2.03 18.90
C CYS A 36 -12.91 -2.93 18.57
N ASN A 37 -12.90 -3.57 17.39
CA ASN A 37 -13.96 -4.48 16.96
C ASN A 37 -13.58 -5.97 17.11
N ALA A 38 -12.47 -6.28 17.79
CA ALA A 38 -11.94 -7.64 17.94
C ALA A 38 -11.79 -8.41 16.61
N VAL A 39 -11.46 -7.70 15.52
CA VAL A 39 -11.24 -8.28 14.20
C VAL A 39 -9.77 -8.61 14.03
N SER A 40 -9.46 -9.89 13.83
CA SER A 40 -8.11 -10.36 13.45
C SER A 40 -8.14 -10.87 12.01
N PRO A 41 -7.76 -10.04 11.02
CA PRO A 41 -7.90 -10.41 9.62
C PRO A 41 -6.80 -11.38 9.18
N GLY A 42 -7.19 -12.56 8.69
CA GLY A 42 -6.24 -13.49 8.04
C GLY A 42 -5.77 -13.03 6.66
N LYS A 43 -6.51 -12.11 6.01
CA LYS A 43 -6.15 -11.50 4.71
C LYS A 43 -6.64 -10.05 4.69
N LEU A 44 -5.85 -9.17 4.09
CA LEU A 44 -6.14 -7.75 3.97
C LEU A 44 -5.95 -7.29 2.52
N VAL A 45 -6.94 -6.59 1.99
CA VAL A 45 -6.92 -6.00 0.65
C VAL A 45 -7.14 -4.50 0.75
N GLU A 46 -6.32 -3.72 0.04
CA GLU A 46 -6.55 -2.28 -0.11
C GLU A 46 -7.15 -2.03 -1.50
N VAL A 47 -8.41 -1.61 -1.53
CA VAL A 47 -9.13 -1.27 -2.76
C VAL A 47 -8.95 0.22 -3.04
N SER A 48 -7.78 0.59 -3.57
CA SER A 48 -7.45 1.97 -3.97
C SER A 48 -6.45 1.96 -5.14
N CYS A 49 -6.32 3.09 -5.85
CA CYS A 49 -5.31 3.29 -6.91
C CYS A 49 -3.96 3.83 -6.38
N GLY A 50 -3.81 3.93 -5.06
CA GLY A 50 -2.65 4.54 -4.40
C GLY A 50 -1.39 3.67 -4.40
N ALA A 51 -0.35 4.17 -3.73
CA ALA A 51 0.96 3.52 -3.65
C ALA A 51 0.98 2.20 -2.86
N GLY A 52 -0.07 1.89 -2.08
CA GLY A 52 -0.14 0.68 -1.26
C GLY A 52 0.72 0.70 0.00
N GLU A 53 1.24 1.86 0.41
CA GLU A 53 2.12 2.00 1.58
C GLU A 53 1.40 1.72 2.91
N ILE A 54 0.11 2.04 3.01
CA ILE A 54 -0.72 1.71 4.18
C ILE A 54 -0.78 0.19 4.35
N LEU A 55 -0.93 -0.54 3.25
CA LEU A 55 -0.99 -1.99 3.25
C LEU A 55 0.35 -2.64 3.63
N VAL A 56 1.48 -2.04 3.24
CA VAL A 56 2.82 -2.45 3.69
C VAL A 56 2.96 -2.26 5.19
N GLU A 57 2.50 -1.12 5.70
CA GLU A 57 2.51 -0.80 7.12
C GLU A 57 1.60 -1.76 7.93
N LEU A 58 0.43 -2.13 7.40
CA LEU A 58 -0.46 -3.10 8.05
C LEU A 58 0.11 -4.53 8.01
N ALA A 59 0.77 -4.93 6.93
CA ALA A 59 1.40 -6.26 6.86
C ALA A 59 2.50 -6.47 7.92
N LYS A 60 3.19 -5.41 8.35
CA LYS A 60 4.16 -5.47 9.47
C LYS A 60 3.49 -5.75 10.81
N ARG A 61 2.23 -5.30 10.99
CA ARG A 61 1.44 -5.42 12.22
C ARG A 61 0.68 -6.75 12.31
N TYR A 62 0.37 -7.36 11.17
CA TYR A 62 -0.35 -8.64 11.06
C TYR A 62 0.47 -9.71 10.31
N PRO A 63 1.54 -10.27 10.90
CA PRO A 63 2.47 -11.17 10.22
C PRO A 63 2.01 -12.64 10.11
N GLU A 64 0.71 -12.93 10.21
CA GLU A 64 0.20 -14.31 10.26
C GLU A 64 0.61 -15.14 9.03
N PRO A 65 0.93 -16.45 9.19
CA PRO A 65 1.29 -17.33 8.07
C PRO A 65 0.14 -17.44 7.05
N GLY A 66 0.15 -16.60 6.02
CA GLY A 66 -0.91 -16.54 5.00
C GLY A 66 -1.50 -15.14 4.78
N SER A 67 -1.16 -14.15 5.61
CA SER A 67 -1.54 -12.76 5.41
C SER A 67 -0.95 -12.24 4.11
N ARG A 68 -1.80 -11.97 3.12
CA ARG A 68 -1.38 -11.47 1.81
C ARG A 68 -1.96 -10.09 1.56
N ALA A 69 -1.09 -9.10 1.59
CA ALA A 69 -1.35 -7.75 1.14
C ALA A 69 -1.50 -7.70 -0.39
N MET A 70 -2.67 -7.28 -0.89
CA MET A 70 -2.93 -7.01 -2.30
C MET A 70 -3.40 -5.56 -2.53
N THR A 71 -2.76 -4.87 -3.49
CA THR A 71 -3.19 -3.57 -4.02
C THR A 71 -3.57 -3.74 -5.50
N SER A 72 -4.52 -2.93 -5.99
CA SER A 72 -4.94 -2.95 -7.40
C SER A 72 -3.85 -2.48 -8.37
N ARG A 73 -2.86 -1.70 -7.88
CA ARG A 73 -1.73 -1.19 -8.65
C ARG A 73 -0.45 -1.26 -7.80
N PRO A 74 0.49 -2.17 -8.09
CA PRO A 74 1.73 -2.24 -7.33
C PRO A 74 2.55 -0.97 -7.57
N SER A 75 3.06 -0.34 -6.50
CA SER A 75 4.04 0.73 -6.61
C SER A 75 5.22 0.31 -7.51
N PRO A 76 5.81 1.23 -8.30
CA PRO A 76 6.96 0.93 -9.16
C PRO A 76 8.14 0.29 -8.42
N SER A 77 8.27 0.57 -7.11
CA SER A 77 9.27 -0.03 -6.22
C SER A 77 9.14 -1.55 -6.04
N ARG A 78 7.98 -2.14 -6.38
CA ARG A 78 7.66 -3.56 -6.14
C ARG A 78 7.86 -4.46 -7.37
N SER A 79 8.26 -3.93 -8.53
CA SER A 79 8.55 -4.72 -9.73
C SER A 79 10.04 -5.02 -9.91
N ARG A 80 10.63 -5.78 -8.99
CA ARG A 80 11.83 -6.58 -9.29
C ARG A 80 11.74 -7.96 -8.66
N SER A 81 10.66 -8.69 -8.96
CA SER A 81 10.75 -10.15 -8.99
C SER A 81 11.46 -10.55 -10.28
N PRO A 82 12.46 -11.44 -10.27
CA PRO A 82 13.11 -11.89 -11.48
C PRO A 82 12.04 -12.51 -12.40
N ARG A 83 11.95 -12.03 -13.64
CA ARG A 83 11.10 -12.69 -14.64
C ARG A 83 11.59 -14.12 -14.76
N ARG A 84 10.72 -15.07 -14.43
CA ARG A 84 10.95 -16.50 -14.63
C ARG A 84 11.34 -16.71 -16.11
N PRO A 85 12.46 -17.37 -16.43
CA PRO A 85 12.86 -17.54 -17.82
C PRO A 85 11.78 -18.38 -18.53
N LYS A 86 11.34 -17.89 -19.69
CA LYS A 86 10.48 -18.66 -20.59
C LYS A 86 11.35 -19.76 -21.20
N GLY A 87 11.02 -21.02 -20.90
CA GLY A 87 11.41 -22.16 -21.74
C GLY A 87 10.55 -22.22 -22.98
#